data_AF-A0A081BZ05-F1
#
_entry.id   AF-A0A081BZ05-F1
#
_cell.length_a   1.000
_cell.length_b   1.000
_cell.length_c   1.000
_cell.angle_alpha   90.00
_cell.angle_beta   90.00
_cell.angle_gamma   90.00
#
_symmetry.space_group_name_H-M   'P 1'
#
loop_
_entity.id
_entity.type
_entity.pdbx_description
1 polymer ?
#
loop_
_entity_poly.entity_id
_entity_poly.type
_entity_poly.pdbx_seq_one_letter_code
_entity_poly.pdbx_strand_id
1 'polypeptide(L)' 'MAPEILNDKFASVLASQLPYGKVEPQIPQWPEIMDVFTTSLQEAIVGMKTPEDALAEAHERINAILAR' A
#
# COMPACT_ATOMS: atom_id res chain seq x y z
N MET A 1 2.30 -25.21 -2.84
CA MET A 1 1.88 -24.46 -4.05
C MET A 1 1.63 -25.45 -5.17
N ALA A 2 0.62 -25.20 -6.02
CA ALA A 2 0.28 -26.12 -7.12
C ALA A 2 1.37 -26.10 -8.22
N PRO A 3 1.77 -27.24 -8.80
CA PRO A 3 2.79 -27.33 -9.85
C PRO A 3 2.53 -26.42 -11.07
N GLU A 4 1.26 -26.19 -11.39
CA GLU A 4 0.79 -25.37 -12.50
C GLU A 4 1.19 -23.90 -12.33
N ILE A 5 1.26 -23.41 -11.09
CA ILE A 5 1.69 -22.03 -10.77
C ILE A 5 3.22 -21.89 -10.87
N LEU A 6 3.97 -22.95 -10.53
CA LEU A 6 5.43 -22.94 -10.61
C LEU A 6 5.95 -23.07 -12.04
N ASN A 7 5.19 -23.72 -12.91
CA ASN A 7 5.59 -23.99 -14.29
C ASN A 7 5.06 -22.95 -15.30
N ASP A 8 4.19 -22.03 -14.88
CA ASP A 8 3.78 -20.89 -15.70
C ASP A 8 4.79 -19.74 -15.59
N LYS A 9 5.18 -19.18 -16.74
CA LYS A 9 6.24 -18.16 -16.83
C LYS A 9 5.92 -16.85 -16.08
N PHE A 10 4.65 -16.53 -15.88
CA PHE A 10 4.24 -15.32 -15.16
C PHE A 10 3.91 -15.64 -13.69
N ALA A 11 3.25 -16.77 -13.46
CA ALA A 11 2.85 -17.16 -12.11
C ALA A 11 4.05 -17.55 -11.23
N SER A 12 5.13 -18.07 -11.81
CA SER A 12 6.39 -18.32 -11.12
C SER A 12 7.05 -17.05 -10.58
N VAL A 13 6.97 -15.93 -11.32
CA VAL A 13 7.45 -14.62 -10.85
C VAL A 13 6.62 -14.17 -9.65
N LEU A 14 5.29 -14.18 -9.75
CA LEU A 14 4.41 -13.81 -8.64
C LEU A 14 4.70 -14.67 -7.39
N ALA A 15 4.82 -15.98 -7.57
CA ALA A 15 5.13 -16.93 -6.50
C ALA A 15 6.44 -16.63 -5.78
N SER A 16 7.47 -16.22 -6.53
CA SER A 16 8.77 -15.84 -5.95
C SER A 16 8.68 -14.57 -5.07
N GLN A 17 7.67 -13.72 -5.30
CA GLN A 17 7.48 -12.48 -4.56
C GLN A 17 6.58 -12.63 -3.34
N LEU A 18 5.73 -13.68 -3.28
CA LEU A 18 4.80 -13.90 -2.17
C LEU A 18 5.44 -13.87 -0.77
N PRO A 19 6.65 -14.43 -0.53
CA PRO A 19 7.28 -14.37 0.79
C PRO A 19 7.68 -12.96 1.24
N TYR A 20 7.81 -12.01 0.30
CA TYR A 20 8.18 -10.62 0.59
C TYR A 20 6.96 -9.70 0.69
N GLY A 21 5.82 -10.14 0.17
CA GLY A 21 4.56 -9.41 0.24
C GLY A 21 3.92 -9.49 1.62
N LYS A 22 3.16 -8.46 1.96
CA LYS A 22 2.20 -8.51 3.06
C LYS A 22 0.81 -8.37 2.46
N VAL A 23 -0.13 -9.16 2.95
CA VAL A 23 -1.54 -9.01 2.58
C VAL A 23 -2.06 -7.70 3.14
N GLU A 24 -2.98 -7.08 2.40
CA GLU A 24 -3.66 -5.88 2.86
C GLU A 24 -4.47 -6.15 4.15
N PRO A 25 -4.49 -5.21 5.10
CA PRO A 25 -5.39 -5.27 6.26
C PRO A 25 -6.86 -5.41 5.87
N GLN A 26 -7.57 -6.32 6.53
CA GLN A 26 -9.01 -6.56 6.31
C GLN A 26 -9.88 -5.77 7.29
N ILE A 27 -9.55 -4.50 7.53
CA ILE A 27 -10.34 -3.61 8.41
C ILE A 27 -11.26 -2.71 7.57
N PRO A 28 -12.44 -2.31 8.09
CA PRO A 28 -13.37 -1.46 7.36
C PRO A 28 -12.78 -0.13 6.88
N GLN A 29 -11.79 0.40 7.61
CA GLN A 29 -11.13 1.67 7.35
C GLN A 29 -10.07 1.60 6.24
N TRP A 30 -9.67 0.40 5.82
CA TRP A 30 -8.54 0.22 4.89
C TRP A 30 -8.69 0.99 3.56
N PRO A 31 -9.87 1.03 2.91
CA PRO A 31 -10.05 1.84 1.71
C PRO A 31 -9.79 3.34 1.93
N GLU A 32 -10.21 3.91 3.07
CA GLU A 32 -9.98 5.32 3.42
C GLU A 32 -8.49 5.59 3.70
N ILE A 33 -7.81 4.65 4.36
CA ILE A 33 -6.37 4.73 4.62
C ILE A 33 -5.59 4.78 3.30
N MET A 34 -5.95 3.93 2.33
CA MET A 34 -5.30 3.88 1.03
C MET A 34 -5.55 5.13 0.19
N ASP A 35 -6.74 5.73 0.30
CA ASP A 35 -7.06 7.01 -0.36
C ASP A 35 -6.18 8.17 0.18
N VAL A 36 -6.07 8.28 1.51
CA VAL A 36 -5.19 9.27 2.16
C VAL A 36 -3.74 9.06 1.75
N PHE A 37 -3.23 7.83 1.85
CA PHE A 37 -1.85 7.54 1.47
C PHE A 37 -1.55 7.85 0.01
N THR A 38 -2.43 7.43 -0.91
CA THR A 38 -2.24 7.63 -2.35
C THR A 38 -2.27 9.12 -2.71
N THR A 39 -3.19 9.88 -2.13
CA THR A 39 -3.29 11.33 -2.35
C THR A 39 -2.02 12.04 -1.85
N SER A 40 -1.59 11.78 -0.62
CA SER A 40 -0.38 12.40 -0.07
C SER A 40 0.87 12.03 -0.86
N LEU A 41 0.98 10.77 -1.32
CA LEU A 41 2.07 10.35 -2.19
C LEU A 41 2.07 11.14 -3.52
N GLN A 42 0.90 11.36 -4.12
CA GLN A 42 0.78 12.16 -5.33
C GLN A 42 1.18 13.62 -5.10
N GLU A 43 0.76 14.24 -3.99
CA GLU A 43 1.15 15.61 -3.63
C GLU A 43 2.68 15.76 -3.53
N ALA A 44 3.37 14.74 -2.99
CA ALA A 44 4.83 14.71 -2.96
C ALA A 44 5.44 14.57 -4.37
N ILE A 45 4.94 13.63 -5.18
CA ILE A 45 5.47 13.34 -6.53
C ILE A 45 5.34 14.56 -7.45
N VAL A 46 4.22 15.28 -7.38
CA VAL A 46 3.98 16.46 -8.24
C VAL A 46 4.59 17.75 -7.68
N GLY A 47 5.25 17.69 -6.52
CA GLY A 47 5.91 18.83 -5.89
C GLY A 47 4.96 19.84 -5.24
N MET A 48 3.74 19.44 -4.91
CA MET A 48 2.82 20.27 -4.12
C MET A 48 3.26 20.37 -2.65
N LYS A 49 3.84 19.30 -2.12
CA LYS A 49 4.45 19.23 -0.78
C LYS A 49 5.83 18.57 -0.88
N THR A 50 6.67 18.78 0.13
CA THR A 50 7.87 17.95 0.29
C THR A 50 7.46 16.51 0.61
N PRO A 51 8.26 15.49 0.28
CA PRO A 51 7.97 14.11 0.68
C PRO A 51 7.79 13.95 2.18
N GLU A 52 8.61 14.65 2.98
CA GLU A 52 8.55 14.63 4.44
C GLU A 52 7.22 15.18 4.95
N ASP A 53 6.79 16.35 4.47
CA ASP A 53 5.55 16.98 4.90
C ASP A 53 4.33 16.14 4.49
N ALA A 54 4.31 15.64 3.25
CA ALA A 54 3.19 14.86 2.74
C ALA A 54 3.00 13.55 3.51
N LEU A 55 4.09 12.83 3.81
CA LEU A 55 4.02 11.57 4.54
C LEU A 55 3.78 11.77 6.04
N ALA A 56 4.26 12.87 6.62
CA ALA A 56 3.92 13.24 8.01
C ALA A 56 2.42 13.52 8.16
N GLU A 57 1.84 14.30 7.25
CA GLU A 57 0.39 14.57 7.26
C GLU A 57 -0.42 13.28 7.03
N ALA A 58 0.00 12.43 6.09
CA ALA A 58 -0.64 11.14 5.85
C ALA A 58 -0.65 10.30 7.13
N HIS A 59 0.46 10.25 7.87
CA HIS A 59 0.55 9.53 9.14
C HIS A 59 -0.47 10.02 10.17
N GLU A 60 -0.57 11.33 10.37
CA GLU A 60 -1.53 11.93 11.31
C GLU A 60 -2.97 11.59 10.92
N ARG A 61 -3.32 11.74 9.64
CA ARG A 61 -4.66 11.48 9.12
C ARG A 61 -5.04 10.01 9.22
N ILE A 62 -4.12 9.10 8.90
CA ILE A 62 -4.34 7.64 9.02
C ILE A 62 -4.57 7.25 10.48
N ASN A 63 -3.80 7.79 11.42
CA ASN A 63 -4.05 7.53 12.85
C ASN A 63 -5.40 8.07 13.32
N ALA A 64 -5.83 9.23 12.81
CA ALA A 64 -7.15 9.77 13.11
C ALA A 64 -8.29 8.90 12.56
N ILE A 65 -8.08 8.22 11.42
CA ILE A 65 -9.04 7.24 10.88
C ILE A 65 -9.11 6.00 11.77
N LEU A 66 -7.95 5.48 12.18
CA LEU A 66 -7.85 4.28 13.02
C LEU A 66 -8.41 4.47 14.44
N ALA A 67 -8.49 5.71 14.92
CA ALA A 67 -9.02 6.04 16.25
C ALA A 67 -10.56 6.16 16.30
N ARG A 68 -11.27 5.99 15.18
CA ARG A 68 -12.74 6.05 15.08
C ARG A 68 -13.38 4.71 15.41
#